data_AF-A0A7V2JS88-F1
#
_entry.id   AF-A0A7V2JS88-F1
#
_cell.length_a   1.000
_cell.length_b   1.000
_cell.length_c   1.000
_cell.angle_alpha   90.00
_cell.angle_beta   90.00
_cell.angle_gamma   90.00
#
_symmetry.space_group_name_H-M   'P 1'
#
loop_
_entity.id
_entity.type
_entity.pdbx_description
1 polymer ?
#
loop_
_entity_poly.entity_id
_entity_poly.type
_entity_poly.pdbx_seq_one_letter_code
_entity_poly.pdbx_strand_id
1 'polypeptide(L)'
;MDSDISGFKRYVSTTCKVIKNKMSTYLELAVLSTKDLQRRIKKLSKRQRDYLFQGLVLSVLVLPMISIPFITGGAGARANTKTATGKSLSSISAKQRPTSGPSRGVVRTAVAPQQPAPVPPAPAPVPPPRDPNLPPVLTQNTQNINPVLLKRFDAFRTLIFQRYRVVLEIKSGWRSYQEQAQLYATLPRGRANPPGISQHEFGNAIDYTNFSPTYNQYLGQFGLKAPYRGKENWHIEIVEPH
;
A
#
# COMPACT_ATOMS: atom_id res chain seq x y z
N MET A 1 -23.10 32.17 39.69
CA MET A 1 -23.48 31.02 38.85
C MET A 1 -24.06 31.43 37.49
N ASP A 2 -24.50 32.67 37.29
CA ASP A 2 -25.12 33.10 36.02
C ASP A 2 -24.14 33.38 34.86
N SER A 3 -22.86 33.58 35.15
CA SER A 3 -21.82 33.83 34.13
C SER A 3 -21.53 32.59 33.26
N ASP A 4 -21.60 31.38 33.82
CA ASP A 4 -21.31 30.13 33.10
C ASP A 4 -22.42 29.74 32.13
N ILE A 5 -23.68 30.02 32.49
CA ILE A 5 -24.84 29.71 31.64
C ILE A 5 -24.81 30.56 30.35
N SER A 6 -24.35 31.81 30.45
CA SER A 6 -24.25 32.71 29.31
C SER A 6 -23.16 32.30 28.32
N GLY A 7 -22.01 31.83 28.82
CA GLY A 7 -20.93 31.27 28.01
C GLY A 7 -21.36 30.02 27.25
N PHE A 8 -22.03 29.09 27.94
CA PHE A 8 -22.55 27.86 27.35
C PHE A 8 -23.59 28.12 26.24
N LYS A 9 -24.55 29.04 26.47
CA LYS A 9 -25.54 29.43 25.45
C LYS A 9 -24.89 30.01 24.19
N ARG A 10 -23.85 30.85 24.35
CA ARG A 10 -23.10 31.43 23.22
C ARG A 10 -22.32 30.36 22.45
N TYR A 11 -21.74 29.39 23.15
CA TYR A 11 -21.03 28.26 22.55
C TYR A 11 -21.97 27.36 21.72
N VAL A 12 -23.12 26.97 22.29
CA VAL A 12 -24.12 26.14 21.58
C VAL A 12 -24.66 26.88 20.35
N SER A 13 -24.98 28.16 20.46
CA SER A 13 -25.48 28.95 19.32
C SER A 13 -24.47 29.03 18.18
N THR A 14 -23.19 29.25 18.51
CA THR A 14 -22.11 29.31 17.52
C THR A 14 -21.91 27.96 16.83
N THR A 15 -21.88 26.88 17.61
CA THR A 15 -21.73 25.51 17.09
C THR A 15 -22.89 25.12 16.17
N CYS A 16 -24.13 25.43 16.54
CA CYS A 16 -25.31 25.20 15.69
C CYS A 16 -25.25 25.98 14.37
N LYS A 17 -24.78 27.25 14.39
CA LYS A 17 -24.59 28.05 13.16
C LYS A 17 -23.54 27.43 12.24
N VAL A 18 -22.42 26.97 12.79
CA VAL A 18 -21.35 26.30 12.02
C VAL A 18 -21.85 24.99 11.41
N ILE A 19 -22.57 24.17 12.17
CA ILE A 19 -23.15 22.91 11.68
C ILE A 19 -24.16 23.18 10.57
N LYS A 20 -25.07 24.14 10.76
CA LYS A 20 -26.07 24.52 9.74
C LYS A 20 -25.41 24.97 8.44
N ASN A 21 -24.38 25.81 8.52
CA ASN A 21 -23.64 26.27 7.34
C ASN A 21 -22.95 25.10 6.62
N LYS A 22 -22.28 24.21 7.36
CA LYS A 22 -21.65 23.02 6.77
C LYS A 22 -22.68 22.12 6.08
N MET A 23 -23.80 21.82 6.72
CA MET A 23 -24.86 21.00 6.12
C MET A 23 -25.47 21.66 4.87
N SER A 24 -25.65 22.98 4.88
CA SER A 24 -26.10 23.73 3.71
C SER A 24 -25.14 23.58 2.53
N THR A 25 -23.82 23.70 2.77
CA THR A 25 -22.80 23.50 1.73
C THR A 25 -22.80 22.06 1.21
N TYR A 26 -22.94 21.05 2.07
CA TYR A 26 -23.04 19.65 1.63
C TYR A 26 -24.29 19.39 0.78
N LEU A 27 -25.43 19.98 1.15
CA LEU A 27 -26.67 19.87 0.38
C LEU A 27 -26.54 20.57 -0.98
N GLU A 28 -25.94 21.75 -1.05
CA GLU A 28 -25.69 22.44 -2.32
C GLU A 28 -24.75 21.65 -3.22
N LEU A 29 -23.69 21.05 -2.68
CA LEU A 29 -22.78 20.19 -3.43
C LEU A 29 -23.48 18.92 -3.95
N ALA A 30 -24.35 18.32 -3.14
CA ALA A 30 -25.16 17.17 -3.55
C ALA A 30 -26.16 17.54 -4.66
N VAL A 31 -26.83 18.70 -4.55
CA VAL A 31 -27.76 19.22 -5.57
C VAL A 31 -27.02 19.61 -6.86
N LEU A 32 -25.85 20.22 -6.78
CA LEU A 32 -25.02 20.52 -7.94
C LEU A 32 -24.52 19.25 -8.62
N SER A 33 -24.13 18.23 -7.84
CA SER A 33 -23.72 16.92 -8.34
C SER A 33 -24.84 16.20 -9.08
N THR A 34 -26.07 16.21 -8.53
CA THR A 34 -27.23 15.57 -9.17
C THR A 34 -27.65 16.28 -10.46
N LYS A 35 -27.60 17.62 -10.53
CA LYS A 35 -27.86 18.37 -11.76
C LYS A 35 -26.80 18.12 -12.83
N ASP A 36 -25.51 18.05 -12.46
CA ASP A 36 -24.45 17.73 -13.42
C ASP A 36 -24.55 16.28 -13.90
N LEU A 37 -24.85 15.33 -13.00
CA LEU A 37 -25.10 13.94 -13.34
C LEU A 37 -26.29 13.80 -14.31
N GLN A 38 -27.40 14.51 -14.06
CA GLN A 38 -28.55 14.54 -14.98
C GLN A 38 -28.17 15.10 -16.35
N ARG A 39 -27.37 16.18 -16.42
CA ARG A 39 -26.89 16.73 -17.70
C ARG A 39 -26.01 15.74 -18.45
N ARG A 40 -25.12 15.03 -17.76
CA ARG A 40 -24.26 13.99 -18.35
C ARG A 40 -25.08 12.80 -18.87
N ILE A 41 -26.06 12.32 -18.09
CA ILE A 41 -26.96 11.24 -18.50
C ILE A 41 -27.77 11.64 -19.74
N LYS A 42 -28.23 12.90 -19.83
CA LYS A 42 -28.93 13.41 -21.03
C LYS A 42 -28.06 13.43 -22.28
N LYS A 43 -26.74 13.59 -22.15
CA LYS A 43 -25.77 13.55 -23.27
C LYS A 43 -25.40 12.14 -23.73
N LEU A 44 -25.80 11.10 -22.99
CA LEU A 44 -25.53 9.72 -23.37
C LEU A 44 -26.46 9.25 -24.49
N SER A 45 -25.92 8.43 -25.39
CA SER A 45 -26.73 7.73 -26.40
C SER A 45 -27.71 6.76 -25.75
N LYS A 46 -28.79 6.41 -26.47
CA LYS A 46 -29.80 5.44 -25.99
C LYS A 46 -29.15 4.15 -25.47
N ARG A 47 -28.24 3.56 -26.26
CA ARG A 47 -27.51 2.33 -25.88
C ARG A 47 -26.70 2.50 -24.60
N GLN A 48 -26.01 3.62 -24.41
CA GLN A 48 -25.24 3.88 -23.17
C GLN A 48 -26.13 4.03 -21.94
N ARG A 49 -27.31 4.65 -22.09
CA ARG A 49 -28.29 4.72 -21.00
C ARG A 49 -28.80 3.32 -20.66
N ASP A 50 -29.13 2.51 -21.66
CA ASP A 50 -29.62 1.15 -21.46
C ASP A 50 -28.59 0.28 -20.71
N TYR A 51 -27.30 0.39 -21.04
CA TYR A 51 -26.22 -0.30 -20.29
C TYR A 51 -26.07 0.19 -18.84
N LEU A 52 -26.20 1.51 -18.60
CA LEU A 52 -26.15 2.07 -17.24
C LEU A 52 -27.31 1.58 -16.38
N PHE A 53 -28.52 1.52 -16.93
CA PHE A 53 -29.69 1.01 -16.23
C PHE A 53 -29.59 -0.50 -15.98
N GLN A 54 -29.12 -1.28 -16.96
CA GLN A 54 -28.88 -2.72 -16.77
C GLN A 54 -27.83 -2.99 -15.68
N GLY A 55 -26.71 -2.26 -15.68
CA GLY A 55 -25.69 -2.38 -14.63
C GLY A 55 -26.20 -2.02 -13.24
N LEU A 56 -27.02 -0.97 -13.13
CA LEU A 56 -27.65 -0.56 -11.87
C LEU A 56 -28.62 -1.65 -11.36
N VAL A 57 -29.48 -2.17 -12.23
CA VAL A 57 -30.47 -3.22 -11.88
C VAL A 57 -29.77 -4.51 -11.45
N LEU A 58 -28.69 -4.92 -12.12
CA LEU A 58 -27.86 -6.06 -11.71
C LEU A 58 -27.19 -5.82 -10.34
N SER A 59 -26.71 -4.61 -10.06
CA SER A 59 -26.07 -4.31 -8.76
C SER A 59 -27.04 -4.34 -7.59
N VAL A 60 -28.31 -3.97 -7.80
CA VAL A 60 -29.34 -3.96 -6.74
C VAL A 60 -29.95 -5.36 -6.53
N LEU A 61 -30.03 -6.18 -7.58
CA LEU A 61 -30.61 -7.54 -7.49
C LEU A 61 -29.61 -8.61 -7.03
N VAL A 62 -28.30 -8.41 -7.18
CA VAL A 62 -27.28 -9.41 -6.78
C VAL A 62 -26.81 -9.24 -5.32
N LEU A 63 -27.27 -8.20 -4.61
CA LEU A 63 -26.95 -7.95 -3.20
C LEU A 63 -28.16 -8.22 -2.29
N PRO A 64 -28.58 -9.50 -2.15
CA PRO A 64 -28.88 -9.99 -0.80
C PRO A 64 -28.60 -11.50 -0.64
N MET A 65 -27.35 -11.97 -0.66
CA MET A 65 -27.01 -13.33 -0.18
C MET A 65 -25.56 -13.39 0.34
N ILE A 66 -25.21 -12.51 1.26
CA ILE A 66 -24.06 -12.75 2.15
C ILE A 66 -24.56 -12.56 3.58
N SER A 67 -25.34 -13.54 4.05
CA SER A 67 -25.55 -13.76 5.48
C SER A 67 -24.24 -14.30 6.05
N ILE A 68 -23.57 -13.49 6.87
CA ILE A 68 -22.39 -13.91 7.63
C ILE A 68 -22.91 -14.57 8.91
N PRO A 69 -22.73 -15.90 9.12
CA PRO A 69 -22.98 -16.48 10.44
C PRO A 69 -21.86 -16.10 11.41
N PHE A 70 -22.30 -15.77 12.61
CA PHE A 70 -21.55 -15.30 13.76
C PHE A 70 -21.28 -16.49 14.72
N ILE A 71 -20.02 -16.64 15.16
CA ILE A 71 -19.54 -17.43 16.34
C ILE A 71 -19.66 -18.97 16.17
N THR A 72 -18.68 -19.85 16.49
CA THR A 72 -17.97 -20.07 17.76
C THR A 72 -16.66 -20.86 17.54
N GLY A 73 -15.70 -20.73 18.46
CA GLY A 73 -14.43 -21.46 18.46
C GLY A 73 -14.53 -22.96 18.76
N GLY A 74 -13.43 -23.67 18.51
CA GLY A 74 -13.26 -25.07 18.87
C GLY A 74 -11.95 -25.64 18.34
N ALA A 75 -11.16 -26.19 19.25
CA ALA A 75 -9.82 -26.72 19.05
C ALA A 75 -9.78 -28.07 18.30
N GLY A 76 -8.61 -28.37 17.73
CA GLY A 76 -8.02 -29.71 17.81
C GLY A 76 -7.95 -30.55 16.54
N ALA A 77 -6.75 -31.16 16.36
CA ALA A 77 -6.45 -32.37 15.59
C ALA A 77 -6.56 -32.29 14.05
N ARG A 78 -5.80 -33.02 13.23
CA ARG A 78 -4.63 -33.91 13.32
C ARG A 78 -4.25 -34.23 11.85
N ALA A 79 -3.00 -34.61 11.65
CA ALA A 79 -2.32 -34.93 10.40
C ALA A 79 -3.13 -35.63 9.28
N ASN A 80 -2.77 -35.37 8.01
CA ASN A 80 -2.47 -36.47 7.11
C ASN A 80 -1.48 -36.09 6.00
N THR A 81 -0.44 -36.92 5.92
CA THR A 81 0.57 -37.03 4.87
C THR A 81 -0.02 -37.53 3.56
N LYS A 82 0.46 -37.02 2.41
CA LYS A 82 0.58 -37.83 1.20
C LYS A 82 1.74 -37.37 0.31
N THR A 83 2.68 -38.29 0.23
CA THR A 83 3.83 -38.45 -0.65
C THR A 83 3.42 -38.53 -2.13
N ALA A 84 4.21 -37.93 -3.02
CA ALA A 84 4.52 -38.45 -4.35
C ALA A 84 5.77 -37.75 -4.91
N THR A 85 6.92 -38.44 -4.97
CA THR A 85 7.63 -38.89 -6.21
C THR A 85 7.86 -37.76 -7.21
N GLY A 86 9.06 -37.27 -7.52
CA GLY A 86 10.37 -37.91 -7.59
C GLY A 86 10.94 -37.62 -8.98
N LYS A 87 12.06 -36.90 -9.08
CA LYS A 87 13.05 -37.03 -10.16
C LYS A 87 14.34 -36.32 -9.77
N SER A 88 15.30 -37.17 -9.42
CA SER A 88 16.71 -36.90 -9.15
C SER A 88 17.47 -36.87 -10.48
N LEU A 89 18.37 -35.89 -10.64
CA LEU A 89 19.47 -35.93 -11.60
C LEU A 89 20.76 -35.48 -10.88
N SER A 90 21.59 -36.49 -10.56
CA SER A 90 23.05 -36.57 -10.73
C SER A 90 23.85 -35.25 -10.65
N SER A 91 24.61 -35.00 -9.56
CA SER A 91 25.95 -35.51 -9.24
C SER A 91 27.10 -34.92 -10.08
N ILE A 92 27.87 -34.00 -9.48
CA ILE A 92 29.25 -33.71 -9.90
C ILE A 92 30.14 -33.75 -8.66
N SER A 93 31.09 -34.68 -8.73
CA SER A 93 32.13 -35.01 -7.76
C SER A 93 33.09 -33.86 -7.45
N ALA A 94 33.39 -33.66 -6.16
CA ALA A 94 34.57 -32.94 -5.71
C ALA A 94 35.44 -33.85 -4.81
N LYS A 95 36.40 -34.47 -5.48
CA LYS A 95 37.71 -35.00 -5.07
C LYS A 95 38.14 -34.67 -3.62
N GLN A 96 38.05 -35.67 -2.73
CA GLN A 96 38.75 -35.69 -1.44
C GLN A 96 40.12 -36.37 -1.56
N ARG A 97 41.12 -35.81 -0.90
CA ARG A 97 42.52 -36.22 -0.83
C ARG A 97 42.78 -36.80 0.58
N PRO A 98 43.43 -37.97 0.73
CA PRO A 98 43.84 -38.44 2.05
C PRO A 98 45.36 -38.35 2.21
N THR A 99 45.83 -37.84 3.34
CA THR A 99 47.13 -38.23 3.92
C THR A 99 47.08 -38.07 5.44
N SER A 100 47.22 -39.20 6.11
CA SER A 100 47.39 -39.39 7.55
C SER A 100 48.85 -39.19 7.97
N GLY A 101 49.06 -38.73 9.21
CA GLY A 101 50.33 -38.76 9.92
C GLY A 101 50.09 -38.61 11.43
N PRO A 102 50.62 -39.49 12.30
CA PRO A 102 50.42 -39.39 13.74
C PRO A 102 51.60 -38.70 14.42
N SER A 103 51.35 -37.59 15.13
CA SER A 103 52.34 -37.00 16.04
C SER A 103 51.84 -37.09 17.48
N ARG A 104 52.53 -37.95 18.23
CA ARG A 104 52.48 -38.11 19.69
C ARG A 104 53.02 -36.82 20.32
N GLY A 105 52.16 -36.04 20.97
CA GLY A 105 52.52 -34.83 21.70
C GLY A 105 51.90 -34.86 23.10
N VAL A 106 52.75 -34.73 24.10
CA VAL A 106 52.48 -34.79 25.54
C VAL A 106 51.48 -33.69 25.95
N VAL A 107 50.35 -34.08 26.52
CA VAL A 107 49.34 -33.16 27.07
C VAL A 107 49.81 -32.64 28.42
N ARG A 108 50.29 -31.39 28.47
CA ARG A 108 50.40 -30.62 29.71
C ARG A 108 49.10 -29.85 29.89
N THR A 109 48.35 -30.20 30.94
CA THR A 109 47.11 -29.53 31.34
C THR A 109 47.46 -28.16 31.94
N ALA A 110 47.42 -27.11 31.12
CA ALA A 110 47.42 -25.74 31.62
C ALA A 110 45.96 -25.32 31.89
N VAL A 111 45.65 -25.00 33.15
CA VAL A 111 44.36 -24.43 33.55
C VAL A 111 44.30 -23.00 32.99
N ALA A 112 43.53 -22.81 31.91
CA ALA A 112 43.27 -21.51 31.35
C ALA A 112 42.37 -20.69 32.29
N PRO A 113 42.66 -19.40 32.52
CA PRO A 113 41.76 -18.53 33.28
C PRO A 113 40.42 -18.43 32.56
N GLN A 114 39.33 -18.75 33.27
CA GLN A 114 37.97 -18.60 32.76
C GLN A 114 37.72 -17.13 32.43
N GLN A 115 37.58 -16.83 31.13
CA GLN A 115 37.10 -15.55 30.66
C GLN A 115 35.68 -15.34 31.21
N PRO A 116 35.39 -14.23 31.91
CA PRO A 116 34.04 -13.97 32.42
C PRO A 116 33.05 -13.95 31.26
N ALA A 117 31.88 -14.56 31.48
CA ALA A 117 30.84 -14.67 30.47
C ALA A 117 30.51 -13.28 29.88
N PRO A 118 30.33 -13.16 28.55
CA PRO A 118 29.97 -11.90 27.92
C PRO A 118 28.66 -11.39 28.54
N VAL A 119 28.71 -10.20 29.13
CA VAL A 119 27.53 -9.52 29.67
C VAL A 119 26.53 -9.36 28.52
N PRO A 120 25.26 -9.78 28.69
CA PRO A 120 24.26 -9.62 27.65
C PRO A 120 24.15 -8.14 27.26
N PRO A 121 24.09 -7.82 25.96
CA PRO A 121 23.98 -6.44 25.50
C PRO A 121 22.74 -5.80 26.12
N ALA A 122 22.89 -4.57 26.62
CA ALA A 122 21.80 -3.81 27.18
C ALA A 122 20.63 -3.75 26.17
N PRO A 123 19.37 -3.88 26.63
CA PRO A 123 18.21 -3.79 25.75
C PRO A 123 18.25 -2.46 25.00
N ALA A 124 18.02 -2.52 23.68
CA ALA A 124 18.04 -1.33 22.85
C ALA A 124 17.02 -0.30 23.37
N PRO A 125 17.36 1.00 23.39
CA PRO A 125 16.44 2.04 23.82
C PRO A 125 15.16 1.99 22.97
N VAL A 126 14.01 2.08 23.64
CA VAL A 126 12.70 2.14 22.97
C VAL A 126 12.67 3.41 22.11
N PRO A 127 12.33 3.32 20.81
CA PRO A 127 12.26 4.49 19.96
C PRO A 127 11.20 5.49 20.49
N PRO A 128 11.44 6.81 20.35
CA PRO A 128 10.53 7.82 20.84
C PRO A 128 9.14 7.71 20.19
N PRO A 129 8.08 8.21 20.86
CA PRO A 129 6.73 8.23 20.31
C PRO A 129 6.69 8.99 18.98
N ARG A 130 5.99 8.42 17.99
CA ARG A 130 5.87 9.04 16.67
C ARG A 130 4.89 10.22 16.70
N ASP A 131 5.19 11.27 15.93
CA ASP A 131 4.25 12.38 15.69
C ASP A 131 2.92 11.85 15.12
N PRO A 132 1.77 12.09 15.78
CA PRO A 132 0.45 11.64 15.31
C PRO A 132 0.01 12.31 13.99
N ASN A 133 0.71 13.36 13.54
CA ASN A 133 0.43 14.04 12.26
C ASN A 133 1.24 13.49 11.08
N LEU A 134 2.04 12.45 11.29
CA LEU A 134 2.75 11.76 10.22
C LEU A 134 2.07 10.44 9.87
N PRO A 135 2.00 10.08 8.58
CA PRO A 135 1.51 8.78 8.19
C PRO A 135 2.46 7.68 8.69
N PRO A 136 2.04 6.40 8.74
CA PRO A 136 2.92 5.26 9.00
C PRO A 136 4.16 5.24 8.09
N VAL A 137 5.26 4.61 8.53
CA VAL A 137 6.53 4.57 7.76
C VAL A 137 6.29 3.66 6.58
N LEU A 138 6.80 4.04 5.41
CA LEU A 138 6.83 3.14 4.26
C LEU A 138 7.80 1.98 4.50
N THR A 139 7.27 0.77 4.69
CA THR A 139 8.07 -0.44 4.93
C THR A 139 7.92 -1.49 3.83
N GLN A 140 6.95 -1.34 2.94
CA GLN A 140 6.63 -2.31 1.88
C GLN A 140 6.87 -1.71 0.50
N ASN A 141 7.36 -2.55 -0.41
CA ASN A 141 7.55 -2.22 -1.83
C ASN A 141 8.44 -1.00 -2.07
N THR A 142 9.39 -0.71 -1.18
CA THR A 142 10.32 0.43 -1.28
C THR A 142 11.65 0.07 -1.93
N GLN A 143 11.90 -1.23 -2.14
CA GLN A 143 13.15 -1.74 -2.67
C GLN A 143 13.35 -1.31 -4.13
N ASN A 144 14.59 -0.92 -4.46
CA ASN A 144 15.03 -0.55 -5.82
C ASN A 144 14.23 0.60 -6.49
N ILE A 145 13.46 1.37 -5.70
CA ILE A 145 12.85 2.61 -6.17
C ILE A 145 13.92 3.70 -6.18
N ASN A 146 13.87 4.58 -7.18
CA ASN A 146 14.66 5.80 -7.21
C ASN A 146 14.46 6.58 -5.89
N PRO A 147 15.53 6.86 -5.12
CA PRO A 147 15.40 7.48 -3.80
C PRO A 147 14.76 8.88 -3.86
N VAL A 148 14.90 9.60 -4.97
CA VAL A 148 14.26 10.91 -5.18
C VAL A 148 12.74 10.73 -5.33
N LEU A 149 12.30 9.73 -6.11
CA LEU A 149 10.89 9.40 -6.25
C LEU A 149 10.29 8.99 -4.89
N LEU A 150 10.97 8.11 -4.15
CA LEU A 150 10.50 7.65 -2.85
C LEU A 150 10.34 8.81 -1.86
N LYS A 151 11.32 9.73 -1.80
CA LYS A 151 11.26 10.94 -0.98
C LYS A 151 10.11 11.87 -1.37
N ARG A 152 9.90 12.09 -2.67
CA ARG A 152 8.80 12.92 -3.20
C ARG A 152 7.44 12.30 -2.89
N PHE A 153 7.32 10.98 -3.04
CA PHE A 153 6.11 10.26 -2.67
C PHE A 153 5.83 10.32 -1.17
N ASP A 154 6.86 10.23 -0.32
CA ASP A 154 6.72 10.36 1.14
C ASP A 154 6.21 11.76 1.57
N ALA A 155 6.71 12.81 0.92
CA ALA A 155 6.20 14.17 1.12
C ALA A 155 4.74 14.31 0.66
N PHE A 156 4.41 13.75 -0.51
CA PHE A 156 3.04 13.74 -1.03
C PHE A 156 2.06 13.01 -0.09
N ARG A 157 2.36 11.78 0.35
CA ARG A 157 1.50 11.04 1.29
C ARG A 157 1.36 11.76 2.62
N THR A 158 2.38 12.49 3.07
CA THR A 158 2.33 13.27 4.31
C THR A 158 1.30 14.39 4.19
N LEU A 159 1.30 15.14 3.08
CA LEU A 159 0.27 16.14 2.81
C LEU A 159 -1.14 15.52 2.81
N ILE A 160 -1.31 14.38 2.12
CA ILE A 160 -2.62 13.71 2.04
C ILE A 160 -3.08 13.23 3.41
N PHE A 161 -2.18 12.68 4.22
CA PHE A 161 -2.50 12.24 5.57
C PHE A 161 -2.89 13.43 6.47
N GLN A 162 -2.13 14.52 6.45
CA GLN A 162 -2.44 15.72 7.25
C GLN A 162 -3.79 16.33 6.89
N ARG A 163 -4.13 16.36 5.59
CA ARG A 163 -5.35 17.02 5.10
C ARG A 163 -6.60 16.14 5.15
N TYR A 164 -6.46 14.86 4.85
CA TYR A 164 -7.59 13.95 4.67
C TYR A 164 -7.63 12.80 5.68
N ARG A 165 -6.58 12.64 6.51
CA ARG A 165 -6.39 11.51 7.42
C ARG A 165 -6.45 10.15 6.71
N VAL A 166 -6.01 10.15 5.45
CA VAL A 166 -5.91 8.95 4.60
C VAL A 166 -4.45 8.54 4.48
N VAL A 167 -4.18 7.26 4.72
CA VAL A 167 -2.88 6.64 4.48
C VAL A 167 -2.84 6.15 3.04
N LEU A 168 -1.90 6.66 2.26
CA LEU A 168 -1.53 6.07 0.96
C LEU A 168 -0.45 5.03 1.22
N GLU A 169 -0.30 3.99 0.41
CA GLU A 169 0.79 3.00 0.51
C GLU A 169 1.27 2.61 -0.88
N ILE A 170 2.50 2.11 -0.99
CA ILE A 170 3.02 1.61 -2.28
C ILE A 170 2.46 0.22 -2.50
N LYS A 171 1.58 0.08 -3.50
CA LYS A 171 1.04 -1.20 -3.95
C LYS A 171 2.05 -1.92 -4.85
N SER A 172 2.72 -1.19 -5.74
CA SER A 172 3.78 -1.71 -6.59
C SER A 172 4.83 -0.63 -6.84
N GLY A 173 6.10 -0.96 -6.60
CA GLY A 173 7.26 -0.09 -6.74
C GLY A 173 8.12 -0.51 -7.92
N TRP A 174 9.38 -0.88 -7.67
CA TRP A 174 10.23 -1.48 -8.70
C TRP A 174 9.69 -2.84 -9.16
N ARG A 175 9.91 -3.15 -10.45
CA ARG A 175 9.57 -4.44 -11.06
C ARG A 175 10.71 -4.89 -11.97
N SER A 176 11.15 -6.14 -11.88
CA SER A 176 12.14 -6.69 -12.79
C SER A 176 11.61 -6.82 -14.23
N TYR A 177 12.53 -6.94 -15.19
CA TYR A 177 12.19 -7.23 -16.58
C TYR A 177 11.32 -8.48 -16.72
N GLN A 178 11.65 -9.56 -16.01
CA GLN A 178 10.93 -10.83 -16.07
C GLN A 178 9.50 -10.69 -15.55
N GLU A 179 9.30 -9.98 -14.44
CA GLU A 179 7.98 -9.70 -13.90
C GLU A 179 7.17 -8.81 -14.86
N GLN A 180 7.79 -7.81 -15.50
CA GLN A 180 7.13 -6.99 -16.50
C GLN A 180 6.74 -7.83 -17.73
N ALA A 181 7.59 -8.74 -18.19
CA ALA A 181 7.30 -9.62 -19.31
C ALA A 181 6.12 -10.55 -18.99
N GLN A 182 6.05 -11.10 -17.78
CA GLN A 182 4.92 -11.91 -17.32
C GLN A 182 3.63 -11.08 -17.24
N LEU A 183 3.70 -9.87 -16.70
CA LEU A 183 2.55 -8.95 -16.64
C LEU A 183 2.04 -8.60 -18.05
N TYR A 184 2.95 -8.30 -18.97
CA TYR A 184 2.63 -7.97 -20.36
C TYR A 184 1.98 -9.14 -21.10
N ALA A 185 2.42 -10.37 -20.85
CA ALA A 185 1.86 -11.57 -21.46
C ALA A 185 0.46 -11.94 -20.92
N THR A 186 0.15 -11.56 -19.67
CA THR A 186 -1.08 -11.97 -18.98
C THR A 186 -2.21 -10.94 -19.07
N LEU A 187 -1.90 -9.66 -19.18
CA LEU A 187 -2.92 -8.61 -19.26
C LEU A 187 -3.41 -8.37 -20.70
N PRO A 188 -4.65 -7.87 -20.88
CA PRO A 188 -5.15 -7.48 -22.20
C PRO A 188 -4.26 -6.42 -22.87
N ARG A 189 -4.25 -6.42 -24.21
CA ARG A 189 -3.46 -5.47 -25.00
C ARG A 189 -3.70 -4.02 -24.55
N GLY A 190 -2.60 -3.31 -24.28
CA GLY A 190 -2.63 -1.90 -23.85
C GLY A 190 -2.89 -1.69 -22.36
N ARG A 191 -2.80 -2.74 -21.53
CA ARG A 191 -2.91 -2.67 -20.06
C ARG A 191 -1.57 -2.82 -19.34
N ALA A 192 -0.49 -3.09 -20.06
CA ALA A 192 0.86 -3.11 -19.56
C ALA A 192 1.80 -2.61 -20.66
N ASN A 193 2.88 -1.95 -20.26
CA ASN A 193 3.97 -1.61 -21.17
C ASN A 193 4.79 -2.88 -21.51
N PRO A 194 5.34 -2.98 -22.73
CA PRO A 194 6.34 -3.98 -23.05
C PRO A 194 7.50 -4.01 -22.04
N PRO A 195 8.14 -5.17 -21.82
CA PRO A 195 9.32 -5.24 -20.97
C PRO A 195 10.49 -4.46 -21.59
N GLY A 196 11.31 -3.82 -20.76
CA GLY A 196 12.41 -2.95 -21.15
C GLY A 196 12.04 -1.47 -21.32
N ILE A 197 10.75 -1.10 -21.20
CA ILE A 197 10.31 0.30 -21.29
C ILE A 197 9.41 0.74 -20.13
N SER A 198 9.06 -0.15 -19.20
CA SER A 198 8.20 0.19 -18.07
C SER A 198 8.95 1.07 -17.06
N GLN A 199 8.33 2.16 -16.61
CA GLN A 199 8.95 3.01 -15.58
C GLN A 199 9.14 2.30 -14.23
N HIS A 200 8.39 1.22 -13.98
CA HIS A 200 8.64 0.36 -12.82
C HIS A 200 9.99 -0.38 -12.92
N GLU A 201 10.48 -0.70 -14.12
CA GLU A 201 11.78 -1.36 -14.31
C GLU A 201 12.96 -0.46 -13.96
N PHE A 202 12.78 0.85 -14.15
CA PHE A 202 13.77 1.87 -13.82
C PHE A 202 13.65 2.39 -12.38
N GLY A 203 12.68 1.89 -11.61
CA GLY A 203 12.39 2.41 -10.26
C GLY A 203 11.83 3.83 -10.26
N ASN A 204 11.32 4.30 -11.40
CA ASN A 204 10.83 5.66 -11.63
C ASN A 204 9.30 5.78 -11.61
N ALA A 205 8.60 4.70 -11.23
CA ALA A 205 7.15 4.69 -11.04
C ALA A 205 6.72 4.02 -9.73
N ILE A 206 5.57 4.47 -9.22
CA ILE A 206 4.86 3.92 -8.07
C ILE A 206 3.39 3.77 -8.44
N ASP A 207 2.83 2.59 -8.17
CA ASP A 207 1.38 2.40 -8.04
C ASP A 207 1.03 2.47 -6.55
N TYR A 208 0.10 3.33 -6.17
CA TYR A 208 -0.28 3.51 -4.75
C TYR A 208 -1.75 3.19 -4.44
N THR A 209 -2.05 2.91 -3.17
CA THR A 209 -3.39 2.57 -2.67
C THR A 209 -4.29 3.79 -2.50
N ASN A 210 -5.60 3.58 -2.27
CA ASN A 210 -6.55 4.65 -1.92
C ASN A 210 -6.56 5.83 -2.92
N PHE A 211 -6.44 5.53 -4.22
CA PHE A 211 -6.48 6.55 -5.25
C PHE A 211 -7.74 7.42 -5.15
N SER A 212 -7.55 8.73 -5.30
CA SER A 212 -8.62 9.70 -5.51
C SER A 212 -8.16 10.80 -6.46
N PRO A 213 -8.99 11.25 -7.42
CA PRO A 213 -8.68 12.41 -8.26
C PRO A 213 -8.36 13.67 -7.45
N THR A 214 -8.97 13.80 -6.27
CA THR A 214 -8.73 14.92 -5.34
C THR A 214 -7.31 14.92 -4.78
N TYR A 215 -6.62 13.78 -4.72
CA TYR A 215 -5.23 13.74 -4.26
C TYR A 215 -4.28 14.11 -5.41
N ASN A 216 -4.59 13.67 -6.62
CA ASN A 216 -3.70 13.83 -7.78
C ASN A 216 -3.51 15.28 -8.23
N GLN A 217 -4.41 16.19 -7.82
CA GLN A 217 -4.21 17.62 -8.06
C GLN A 217 -2.94 18.18 -7.38
N TYR A 218 -2.40 17.50 -6.35
CA TYR A 218 -1.21 17.94 -5.63
C TYR A 218 0.11 17.37 -6.17
N LEU A 219 0.08 16.37 -7.08
CA LEU A 219 1.29 15.67 -7.53
C LEU A 219 2.38 16.62 -8.06
N GLY A 220 1.98 17.63 -8.83
CA GLY A 220 2.90 18.60 -9.41
C GLY A 220 3.71 19.38 -8.38
N GLN A 221 3.17 19.60 -7.17
CA GLN A 221 3.88 20.28 -6.07
C GLN A 221 5.09 19.49 -5.58
N PHE A 222 5.11 18.19 -5.83
CA PHE A 222 6.17 17.27 -5.41
C PHE A 222 7.01 16.77 -6.58
N GLY A 223 6.87 17.36 -7.78
CA GLY A 223 7.58 16.89 -8.98
C GLY A 223 7.17 15.47 -9.37
N LEU A 224 5.88 15.15 -9.22
CA LEU A 224 5.26 13.88 -9.61
C LEU A 224 4.18 14.14 -10.67
N LYS A 225 3.93 13.15 -11.53
CA LYS A 225 2.84 13.19 -12.51
C LYS A 225 2.09 11.87 -12.57
N ALA A 226 0.84 11.92 -13.03
CA ALA A 226 0.06 10.75 -13.39
C ALA A 226 -0.15 10.72 -14.91
N PRO A 227 0.68 9.99 -15.68
CA PRO A 227 0.69 10.05 -17.14
C PRO A 227 -0.55 9.40 -17.79
N TYR A 228 -1.15 8.41 -17.14
CA TYR A 228 -2.22 7.59 -17.72
C TYR A 228 -3.61 7.93 -17.15
N ARG A 229 -4.00 9.20 -17.27
CA ARG A 229 -5.31 9.68 -16.80
C ARG A 229 -6.46 8.90 -17.44
N GLY A 230 -7.40 8.44 -16.62
CA GLY A 230 -8.57 7.64 -17.01
C GLY A 230 -8.31 6.14 -17.16
N LYS A 231 -7.05 5.68 -17.10
CA LYS A 231 -6.69 4.26 -17.29
C LYS A 231 -6.01 3.65 -16.06
N GLU A 232 -5.03 4.37 -15.51
CA GLU A 232 -4.19 3.95 -14.38
C GLU A 232 -3.96 5.15 -13.47
N ASN A 233 -5.04 5.65 -12.87
CA ASN A 233 -4.94 6.91 -12.11
C ASN A 233 -4.12 6.80 -10.82
N TRP A 234 -3.88 5.58 -10.34
CA TRP A 234 -3.00 5.27 -9.21
C TRP A 234 -1.52 5.24 -9.59
N HIS A 235 -1.19 5.29 -10.89
CA HIS A 235 0.18 5.24 -11.38
C HIS A 235 0.78 6.64 -11.39
N ILE A 236 1.91 6.80 -10.71
CA ILE A 236 2.67 8.04 -10.69
C ILE A 236 4.12 7.82 -11.12
N GLU A 237 4.67 8.83 -11.77
CA GLU A 237 6.06 8.87 -12.21
C GLU A 237 6.75 10.13 -11.69
N ILE A 238 8.07 10.06 -11.55
CA ILE A 238 8.90 11.25 -11.29
C ILE A 238 8.90 12.18 -12.51
N VAL A 239 8.90 13.50 -12.25
CA VAL A 239 9.17 14.54 -13.24
C VAL A 239 10.58 15.07 -13.00
N GLU A 240 11.47 14.90 -13.97
CA GLU A 240 12.78 15.54 -13.92
C GLU A 240 12.62 17.05 -14.10
N PRO A 241 13.28 17.89 -13.29
CA PRO A 241 13.33 19.33 -13.55
C PRO A 241 14.07 19.55 -14.87
N HIS A 242 13.42 20.25 -15.80
CA HIS A 242 14.03 20.75 -17.04
C HIS A 242 14.90 21.97 -16.76
#